data_AF-A0A3D1MCY2-F1
#
_entry.id   AF-A0A3D1MCY2-F1
#
_cell.length_a   1.000
_cell.length_b   1.000
_cell.length_c   1.000
_cell.angle_alpha   90.00
_cell.angle_beta   90.00
_cell.angle_gamma   90.00
#
_symmetry.space_group_name_H-M   'P 1'
#
loop_
_entity.id
_entity.type
_entity.pdbx_description
1 polymer ?
#
loop_
_entity_poly.entity_id
_entity_poly.type
_entity_poly.pdbx_seq_one_letter_code
_entity_poly.pdbx_strand_id
1 'polypeptide(L)'
;FRKGIMELVKLDQAWVPQEEGYSLYIRPYMFATDEFIGIRRSSHYKFMIILSPVAGYYSGAVEVYASTKYTRAAPGGTGMAKVAGNYAAAILPAEEIKDNGYDQILWLDGRNHTNLQEIGTMNVFAVINGEVHTPSLFEGTILPGITRDSVIQLLKTWDIPVHEREISIHELIEARENGHMDEMFGSGTAATISPIKGFGYEGRHYKVTLGDDKSISAKLKKVLQEIKQGNATESFGWVEKLA
;
A
#
# COMPACT_ATOMS: atom_id res chain seq x y z
N PHE A 1 5.25 -6.88 22.47
CA PHE A 1 5.51 -6.56 21.05
C PHE A 1 6.52 -5.42 20.90
N ARG A 2 6.15 -4.14 21.06
CA ARG A 2 7.03 -2.97 20.84
C ARG A 2 8.38 -3.05 21.55
N LYS A 3 8.39 -3.36 22.85
CA LYS A 3 9.64 -3.54 23.62
C LYS A 3 10.60 -4.54 22.97
N GLY A 4 10.10 -5.69 22.50
CA GLY A 4 10.93 -6.71 21.85
C GLY A 4 11.51 -6.25 20.51
N ILE A 5 10.77 -5.45 19.74
CA ILE A 5 11.30 -4.80 18.53
C ILE A 5 12.40 -3.83 18.90
N MET A 6 12.16 -2.95 19.87
CA MET A 6 13.14 -1.93 20.28
C MET A 6 14.44 -2.57 20.78
N GLU A 7 14.36 -3.61 21.63
CA GLU A 7 15.53 -4.32 22.12
C GLU A 7 16.30 -5.01 20.98
N LEU A 8 15.61 -5.63 20.02
CA LEU A 8 16.27 -6.25 18.87
C LEU A 8 16.96 -5.21 17.97
N VAL A 9 16.30 -4.09 17.67
CA VAL A 9 16.91 -3.04 16.84
C VAL A 9 18.09 -2.39 17.57
N LYS A 10 18.04 -2.23 18.91
CA LYS A 10 19.19 -1.76 19.69
C LYS A 10 20.37 -2.72 19.60
N LEU A 11 20.12 -4.02 19.73
CA LEU A 11 21.15 -5.05 19.61
C LEU A 11 21.81 -5.03 18.23
N ASP A 12 21.01 -4.91 17.17
CA ASP A 12 21.45 -4.94 15.77
C ASP A 12 21.60 -3.55 15.14
N GLN A 13 21.79 -2.49 15.95
CA GLN A 13 21.80 -1.10 15.46
C GLN A 13 22.84 -0.84 14.37
N ALA A 14 23.94 -1.60 14.37
CA ALA A 14 25.00 -1.50 13.35
C ALA A 14 24.52 -1.91 11.95
N TRP A 15 23.41 -2.64 11.84
CA TRP A 15 22.78 -3.01 10.56
C TRP A 15 21.88 -1.91 9.99
N VAL A 16 21.58 -0.84 10.75
CA VAL A 16 20.78 0.28 10.26
C VAL A 16 21.59 1.06 9.24
N PRO A 17 21.18 1.08 7.95
CA PRO A 17 21.90 1.80 6.92
C PRO A 17 21.97 3.31 7.23
N GLN A 18 23.10 3.92 6.92
CA GLN A 18 23.31 5.37 7.08
C GLN A 18 23.09 6.14 5.76
N GLU A 19 22.94 5.41 4.64
CA GLU A 19 22.71 5.98 3.32
C GLU A 19 21.29 6.53 3.19
N GLU A 20 21.15 7.68 2.55
CA GLU A 20 19.84 8.28 2.30
C GLU A 20 18.96 7.37 1.44
N GLY A 21 17.69 7.23 1.83
CA GLY A 21 16.74 6.37 1.12
C GLY A 21 16.81 4.89 1.50
N TYR A 22 17.73 4.50 2.38
CA TYR A 22 17.80 3.15 2.94
C TYR A 22 17.14 3.10 4.32
N SER A 23 16.73 1.90 4.73
CA SER A 23 16.14 1.67 6.05
C SER A 23 16.40 0.26 6.55
N LEU A 24 16.19 0.03 7.85
CA LEU A 24 16.15 -1.31 8.43
C LEU A 24 14.69 -1.78 8.49
N TYR A 25 14.32 -2.72 7.65
CA TYR A 25 12.99 -3.27 7.61
C TYR A 25 12.78 -4.30 8.72
N ILE A 26 11.72 -4.12 9.50
CA ILE A 26 11.36 -4.99 10.63
C ILE A 26 10.20 -5.89 10.18
N ARG A 27 10.39 -7.21 10.26
CA ARG A 27 9.37 -8.21 9.91
C ARG A 27 9.00 -9.06 11.13
N PRO A 28 8.02 -8.62 11.94
CA PRO A 28 7.38 -9.47 12.93
C PRO A 28 6.45 -10.45 12.23
N TYR A 29 6.45 -11.71 12.65
CA TYR A 29 5.53 -12.73 12.16
C TYR A 29 5.24 -13.78 13.24
N MET A 30 4.15 -14.51 13.04
CA MET A 30 3.72 -15.56 13.95
C MET A 30 3.11 -16.71 13.15
N PHE A 31 3.35 -17.94 13.59
CA PHE A 31 2.79 -19.14 12.97
C PHE A 31 2.45 -20.20 14.02
N ALA A 32 1.49 -21.07 13.67
CA ALA A 32 1.08 -22.21 14.48
C ALA A 32 2.17 -23.29 14.50
N THR A 33 2.39 -23.94 15.64
CA THR A 33 3.42 -24.97 15.81
C THR A 33 2.91 -26.26 16.43
N ASP A 34 1.59 -26.47 16.47
CA ASP A 34 1.01 -27.74 16.92
C ASP A 34 1.37 -28.88 15.96
N GLU A 35 1.62 -30.07 16.52
CA GLU A 35 1.83 -31.31 15.75
C GLU A 35 0.51 -31.97 15.31
N PHE A 36 -0.63 -31.41 15.73
CA PHE A 36 -1.97 -31.94 15.44
C PHE A 36 -2.38 -31.64 13.99
N ILE A 37 -2.73 -32.69 13.23
CA ILE A 37 -3.01 -32.62 11.79
C ILE A 37 -4.42 -32.05 11.47
N GLY A 38 -5.40 -32.24 12.37
CA GLY A 38 -6.78 -31.83 12.11
C GLY A 38 -7.00 -30.31 12.13
N ILE A 39 -8.08 -29.85 11.50
CA ILE A 39 -8.42 -28.42 11.42
C ILE A 39 -8.96 -27.93 12.77
N ARG A 40 -8.17 -27.12 13.47
CA ARG A 40 -8.57 -26.40 14.68
C ARG A 40 -7.71 -25.16 14.86
N ARG A 41 -8.12 -24.28 15.78
CA ARG A 41 -7.23 -23.23 16.30
C ARG A 41 -6.04 -23.90 17.00
N SER A 42 -4.83 -23.43 16.70
CA SER A 42 -3.61 -23.90 17.36
C SER A 42 -3.62 -23.58 18.86
N SER A 43 -3.03 -24.47 19.66
CA SER A 43 -2.74 -24.25 21.09
C SER A 43 -1.37 -23.62 21.29
N HIS A 44 -0.43 -23.84 20.36
CA HIS A 44 0.91 -23.27 20.40
C HIS A 44 1.21 -22.39 19.19
N TYR A 45 1.91 -21.29 19.43
CA TYR A 45 2.34 -20.36 18.40
C TYR A 45 3.78 -19.95 18.66
N LYS A 46 4.52 -19.69 17.59
CA LYS A 46 5.85 -19.08 17.64
C LYS A 46 5.78 -17.70 17.03
N PHE A 47 6.17 -16.69 17.81
CA PHE A 47 6.35 -15.31 17.37
C PHE A 47 7.83 -15.03 17.16
N MET A 48 8.18 -14.42 16.04
CA MET A 48 9.55 -14.10 15.66
C MET A 48 9.62 -12.72 15.01
N ILE A 49 10.79 -12.09 15.09
CA ILE A 49 11.10 -10.84 14.40
C ILE A 49 12.41 -11.07 13.65
N ILE A 50 12.44 -10.69 12.39
CA ILE A 50 13.69 -10.60 11.60
C ILE A 50 13.88 -9.16 11.15
N LEU A 51 15.14 -8.77 10.98
CA LEU A 51 15.56 -7.47 10.49
C LEU A 51 16.26 -7.66 9.14
N SER A 52 16.05 -6.73 8.21
CA SER A 52 16.75 -6.72 6.92
C SER A 52 17.05 -5.28 6.50
N PRO A 53 18.30 -4.91 6.21
CA PRO A 53 18.57 -3.65 5.54
C PRO A 53 17.91 -3.68 4.16
N VAL A 54 17.31 -2.56 3.75
CA VAL A 54 16.61 -2.42 2.46
C VAL A 54 16.92 -1.06 1.83
N ALA A 55 16.99 -1.07 0.50
CA ALA A 55 17.04 0.13 -0.33
C ALA A 55 15.62 0.63 -0.66
N GLY A 56 15.55 1.75 -1.39
CA GLY A 56 14.30 2.21 -2.01
C GLY A 56 13.68 1.16 -2.95
N TYR A 57 12.38 0.93 -2.84
CA TYR A 57 11.69 -0.22 -3.44
C TYR A 57 11.42 -0.08 -4.95
N TYR A 58 11.02 1.11 -5.42
CA TYR A 58 10.70 1.36 -6.82
C TYR A 58 11.46 2.56 -7.36
N SER A 59 12.06 2.39 -8.55
CA SER A 59 12.60 3.47 -9.36
C SER A 59 11.51 4.03 -10.28
N GLY A 60 10.76 5.02 -9.81
CA GLY A 60 9.83 5.80 -10.63
C GLY A 60 8.38 5.34 -10.61
N ALA A 61 7.62 5.76 -11.63
CA ALA A 61 6.19 5.51 -11.74
C ALA A 61 5.86 4.15 -12.37
N VAL A 62 4.83 3.51 -11.86
CA VAL A 62 4.43 2.14 -12.23
C VAL A 62 3.24 2.12 -13.19
N GLU A 63 3.23 1.18 -14.14
CA GLU A 63 2.04 0.79 -14.91
C GLU A 63 1.23 -0.25 -14.13
N VAL A 64 -0.09 -0.13 -14.10
CA VAL A 64 -0.96 -1.11 -13.42
C VAL A 64 -2.00 -1.73 -14.35
N TYR A 65 -2.49 -2.93 -14.05
CA TYR A 65 -3.58 -3.54 -14.82
C TYR A 65 -4.74 -3.94 -13.94
N ALA A 66 -5.92 -3.40 -14.25
CA ALA A 66 -7.18 -3.72 -13.60
C ALA A 66 -7.71 -5.07 -14.12
N SER A 67 -7.38 -6.16 -13.41
CA SER A 67 -7.76 -7.52 -13.81
C SER A 67 -9.16 -7.88 -13.32
N THR A 68 -9.99 -8.40 -14.22
CA THR A 68 -11.31 -8.98 -13.91
C THR A 68 -11.26 -10.51 -13.77
N LYS A 69 -10.06 -11.12 -13.87
CA LYS A 69 -9.87 -12.58 -13.80
C LYS A 69 -9.73 -13.09 -12.36
N TYR A 70 -9.17 -12.27 -11.47
CA TYR A 70 -8.75 -12.69 -10.14
C TYR A 70 -9.31 -11.77 -9.05
N THR A 71 -9.66 -12.38 -7.92
CA THR A 71 -10.13 -11.69 -6.72
C THR A 71 -9.09 -11.82 -5.62
N ARG A 72 -8.67 -10.69 -5.05
CA ARG A 72 -7.75 -10.68 -3.90
C ARG A 72 -8.44 -11.10 -2.60
N ALA A 73 -9.65 -10.58 -2.38
CA ALA A 73 -10.46 -10.78 -1.20
C ALA A 73 -11.94 -10.54 -1.50
N ALA A 74 -12.81 -11.14 -0.69
CA ALA A 74 -14.26 -10.93 -0.73
C ALA A 74 -14.77 -10.59 0.68
N PRO A 75 -15.94 -9.94 0.81
CA PRO A 75 -16.53 -9.61 2.11
C PRO A 75 -16.65 -10.84 3.01
N GLY A 76 -16.31 -10.69 4.29
CA GLY A 76 -16.24 -11.79 5.25
C GLY A 76 -14.99 -12.69 5.14
N GLY A 77 -14.11 -12.42 4.16
CA GLY A 77 -12.83 -13.09 4.01
C GLY A 77 -11.73 -12.51 4.91
N THR A 78 -10.47 -12.78 4.55
CA THR A 78 -9.30 -12.33 5.34
C THR A 78 -8.62 -11.09 4.75
N GLY A 79 -9.28 -10.36 3.85
CA GLY A 79 -8.70 -9.25 3.09
C GLY A 79 -8.08 -8.15 3.94
N MET A 80 -8.75 -7.77 5.03
CA MET A 80 -8.27 -6.78 5.99
C MET A 80 -7.12 -7.24 6.89
N ALA A 81 -6.73 -8.51 6.83
CA ALA A 81 -5.68 -9.08 7.67
C ALA A 81 -4.39 -9.33 6.86
N LYS A 82 -3.24 -9.06 7.49
CA LYS A 82 -1.93 -9.32 6.89
C LYS A 82 -1.52 -10.80 7.08
N VAL A 83 -2.27 -11.70 6.45
CA VAL A 83 -2.05 -13.16 6.55
C VAL A 83 -1.39 -13.72 5.29
N ALA A 84 -0.55 -14.74 5.45
CA ALA A 84 0.24 -15.31 4.36
C ALA A 84 -0.61 -15.83 3.19
N GLY A 85 -1.80 -16.38 3.47
CA GLY A 85 -2.71 -16.90 2.44
C GLY A 85 -3.10 -15.85 1.39
N ASN A 86 -3.32 -14.60 1.80
CA ASN A 86 -3.63 -13.50 0.87
C ASN A 86 -2.50 -13.22 -0.13
N TYR A 87 -1.26 -13.37 0.32
CA TYR A 87 -0.08 -13.15 -0.52
C TYR A 87 0.17 -14.36 -1.43
N ALA A 88 0.03 -15.58 -0.91
CA ALA A 88 0.20 -16.80 -1.71
C ALA A 88 -0.77 -16.85 -2.90
N ALA A 89 -2.04 -16.48 -2.68
CA ALA A 89 -3.06 -16.41 -3.73
C ALA A 89 -2.80 -15.31 -4.77
N ALA A 90 -1.96 -14.31 -4.45
CA ALA A 90 -1.67 -13.18 -5.31
C ALA A 90 -0.45 -13.38 -6.23
N ILE A 91 0.36 -14.44 -6.02
CA ILE A 91 1.61 -14.65 -6.79
C ILE A 91 1.31 -14.87 -8.28
N LEU A 92 0.51 -15.89 -8.62
CA LEU A 92 0.18 -16.20 -10.01
C LEU A 92 -0.48 -15.00 -10.74
N PRO A 93 -1.49 -14.32 -10.16
CA PRO A 93 -2.04 -13.10 -10.76
C PRO A 93 -0.98 -12.03 -11.03
N ALA A 94 -0.07 -11.78 -10.09
CA ALA A 94 0.97 -10.76 -10.25
C ALA A 94 1.98 -11.13 -11.36
N GLU A 95 2.35 -12.41 -11.48
CA GLU A 95 3.22 -12.90 -12.55
C GLU A 95 2.56 -12.74 -13.92
N GLU A 96 1.29 -13.12 -14.08
CA GLU A 96 0.56 -12.94 -15.34
C GLU A 96 0.45 -11.47 -15.76
N ILE A 97 0.21 -10.56 -14.81
CA ILE A 97 0.16 -9.13 -15.12
C ILE A 97 1.53 -8.60 -15.54
N LYS A 98 2.60 -9.09 -14.91
CA LYS A 98 3.97 -8.74 -15.27
C LYS A 98 4.36 -9.24 -16.66
N ASP A 99 4.00 -10.46 -16.99
CA ASP A 99 4.26 -11.05 -18.32
C ASP A 99 3.50 -10.31 -19.44
N ASN A 100 2.40 -9.62 -19.11
CA ASN A 100 1.65 -8.76 -20.02
C ASN A 100 2.15 -7.30 -20.07
N GLY A 101 3.31 -7.00 -19.47
CA GLY A 101 3.98 -5.71 -19.60
C GLY A 101 3.53 -4.63 -18.61
N TYR A 102 2.82 -4.99 -17.55
CA TYR A 102 2.43 -4.09 -16.47
C TYR A 102 3.24 -4.38 -15.20
N ASP A 103 3.50 -3.36 -14.38
CA ASP A 103 4.35 -3.52 -13.19
C ASP A 103 3.58 -4.14 -12.02
N GLN A 104 2.28 -3.85 -11.89
CA GLN A 104 1.44 -4.31 -10.78
C GLN A 104 -0.01 -4.60 -11.21
N ILE A 105 -0.67 -5.51 -10.51
CA ILE A 105 -2.12 -5.68 -10.61
C ILE A 105 -2.85 -4.57 -9.84
N LEU A 106 -3.87 -3.96 -10.45
CA LEU A 106 -4.89 -3.18 -9.76
C LEU A 106 -6.05 -4.12 -9.44
N TRP A 107 -6.22 -4.43 -8.16
CA TRP A 107 -7.27 -5.31 -7.69
C TRP A 107 -8.62 -4.60 -7.75
N LEU A 108 -9.60 -5.28 -8.35
CA LEU A 108 -11.00 -4.91 -8.30
C LEU A 108 -11.74 -5.77 -7.27
N ASP A 109 -12.92 -5.34 -6.86
CA ASP A 109 -13.76 -6.06 -5.90
C ASP A 109 -14.14 -7.47 -6.41
N GLY A 110 -14.40 -8.38 -5.47
CA GLY A 110 -14.74 -9.76 -5.78
C GLY A 110 -16.20 -10.02 -6.19
N ARG A 111 -17.05 -8.99 -6.27
CA ARG A 111 -18.48 -9.12 -6.55
C ARG A 111 -18.78 -9.00 -8.03
N ASN A 112 -18.34 -7.90 -8.65
CA ASN A 112 -18.55 -7.62 -10.06
C ASN A 112 -17.29 -7.12 -10.77
N HIS A 113 -16.14 -7.06 -10.08
CA HIS A 113 -14.87 -6.56 -10.63
C HIS A 113 -15.02 -5.16 -11.25
N THR A 114 -15.64 -4.23 -10.52
CA THR A 114 -15.81 -2.85 -10.99
C THR A 114 -15.16 -1.84 -10.07
N ASN A 115 -15.13 -2.09 -8.76
CA ASN A 115 -14.66 -1.16 -7.75
C ASN A 115 -13.21 -1.42 -7.39
N LEU A 116 -12.41 -0.37 -7.30
CA LEU A 116 -11.01 -0.44 -6.92
C LEU A 116 -10.83 -0.94 -5.48
N GLN A 117 -9.76 -1.70 -5.24
CA GLN A 117 -9.38 -2.20 -3.92
C GLN A 117 -7.95 -1.76 -3.55
N GLU A 118 -6.94 -2.33 -4.22
CA GLU A 118 -5.51 -2.17 -3.91
C GLU A 118 -4.66 -2.29 -5.18
N ILE A 119 -3.43 -1.78 -5.16
CA ILE A 119 -2.43 -2.00 -6.23
C ILE A 119 -1.36 -2.94 -5.71
N GLY A 120 -1.33 -4.18 -6.20
CA GLY A 120 -0.41 -5.22 -5.73
C GLY A 120 -0.58 -5.45 -4.22
N THR A 121 0.30 -4.84 -3.43
CA THR A 121 0.27 -4.86 -1.95
C THR A 121 0.21 -3.47 -1.33
N MET A 122 -0.28 -2.47 -2.07
CA MET A 122 -0.40 -1.06 -1.68
C MET A 122 -1.87 -0.63 -1.71
N ASN A 123 -2.25 0.30 -0.83
CA ASN A 123 -3.53 0.98 -0.96
C ASN A 123 -3.50 1.94 -2.17
N VAL A 124 -4.64 2.19 -2.80
CA VAL A 124 -4.75 3.06 -3.98
C VAL A 124 -5.43 4.39 -3.65
N PHE A 125 -4.94 5.46 -4.28
CA PHE A 125 -5.50 6.80 -4.24
C PHE A 125 -5.60 7.36 -5.65
N ALA A 126 -6.71 8.04 -5.94
CA ALA A 126 -6.92 8.80 -7.16
C ALA A 126 -7.22 10.26 -6.79
N VAL A 127 -6.66 11.20 -7.56
CA VAL A 127 -6.93 12.62 -7.42
C VAL A 127 -7.76 13.05 -8.62
N ILE A 128 -8.96 13.56 -8.34
CA ILE A 128 -9.93 13.97 -9.36
C ILE A 128 -10.43 15.36 -8.99
N ASN A 129 -10.26 16.33 -9.89
CA ASN A 129 -10.61 17.74 -9.66
C ASN A 129 -10.02 18.31 -8.35
N GLY A 130 -8.80 17.91 -8.01
CA GLY A 130 -8.11 18.33 -6.78
C GLY A 130 -8.59 17.66 -5.49
N GLU A 131 -9.60 16.77 -5.55
CA GLU A 131 -10.07 15.98 -4.41
C GLU A 131 -9.43 14.58 -4.42
N VAL A 132 -9.14 14.05 -3.23
CA VAL A 132 -8.50 12.74 -3.08
C VAL A 132 -9.55 11.68 -2.78
N HIS A 133 -9.54 10.59 -3.52
CA HIS A 133 -10.42 9.44 -3.32
C HIS A 133 -9.60 8.18 -3.06
N THR A 134 -10.01 7.40 -2.06
CA THR A 134 -9.44 6.08 -1.78
C THR A 134 -10.56 5.10 -1.41
N PRO A 135 -10.44 3.82 -1.76
CA PRO A 135 -11.42 2.81 -1.37
C PRO A 135 -11.70 2.78 0.14
N SER A 136 -12.99 2.64 0.49
CA SER A 136 -13.45 2.51 1.89
C SER A 136 -13.05 1.16 2.50
N LEU A 137 -12.78 1.15 3.81
CA LEU A 137 -12.47 -0.07 4.56
C LEU A 137 -13.71 -0.85 5.02
N PHE A 138 -14.92 -0.33 4.77
CA PHE A 138 -16.17 -0.82 5.33
C PHE A 138 -16.43 -2.31 5.06
N GLU A 139 -16.11 -2.79 3.85
CA GLU A 139 -16.37 -4.18 3.46
C GLU A 139 -15.37 -5.21 4.04
N GLY A 140 -14.28 -4.77 4.68
CA GLY A 140 -13.24 -5.66 5.23
C GLY A 140 -12.39 -6.37 4.16
N THR A 141 -12.49 -5.93 2.91
CA THR A 141 -11.79 -6.47 1.74
C THR A 141 -10.48 -5.77 1.42
N ILE A 142 -10.09 -4.75 2.20
CA ILE A 142 -8.90 -3.91 1.98
C ILE A 142 -8.07 -3.91 3.25
N LEU A 143 -6.75 -3.99 3.12
CA LEU A 143 -5.84 -3.92 4.25
C LEU A 143 -5.82 -2.46 4.78
N PRO A 144 -6.07 -2.24 6.10
CA PRO A 144 -5.96 -0.91 6.70
C PRO A 144 -4.48 -0.51 6.83
N GLY A 145 -3.87 -0.08 5.73
CA GLY A 145 -2.45 0.26 5.68
C GLY A 145 -2.13 1.47 6.55
N ILE A 146 -1.06 1.38 7.34
CA ILE A 146 -0.61 2.51 8.18
C ILE A 146 -0.22 3.71 7.32
N THR A 147 0.40 3.50 6.16
CA THR A 147 0.73 4.61 5.25
C THR A 147 -0.52 5.25 4.64
N ARG A 148 -1.59 4.48 4.37
CA ARG A 148 -2.89 5.01 3.96
C ARG A 148 -3.47 5.92 5.05
N ASP A 149 -3.47 5.45 6.29
CA ASP A 149 -3.94 6.23 7.45
C ASP A 149 -3.16 7.55 7.61
N SER A 150 -1.83 7.49 7.56
CA SER A 150 -0.97 8.68 7.61
C SER A 150 -1.24 9.66 6.45
N VAL A 151 -1.46 9.16 5.23
CA VAL A 151 -1.82 9.98 4.08
C VAL A 151 -3.13 10.72 4.33
N ILE A 152 -4.19 10.01 4.76
CA ILE A 152 -5.50 10.60 5.05
C ILE A 152 -5.38 11.67 6.15
N GLN A 153 -4.59 11.40 7.20
CA GLN A 153 -4.38 12.38 8.27
C GLN A 153 -3.66 13.64 7.77
N LEU A 154 -2.62 13.50 6.95
CA LEU A 154 -1.91 14.65 6.35
C LEU A 154 -2.82 15.47 5.44
N LEU A 155 -3.61 14.81 4.59
CA LEU A 155 -4.56 15.49 3.70
C LEU A 155 -5.57 16.33 4.50
N LYS A 156 -6.11 15.78 5.59
CA LYS A 156 -6.99 16.52 6.51
C LYS A 156 -6.29 17.70 7.17
N THR A 157 -5.03 17.57 7.58
CA THR A 157 -4.24 18.68 8.16
C THR A 157 -3.98 19.79 7.15
N TRP A 158 -3.92 19.48 5.85
CA TRP A 158 -3.74 20.46 4.78
C TRP A 158 -5.05 20.98 4.20
N ASP A 159 -6.19 20.66 4.81
CA ASP A 159 -7.54 21.00 4.32
C ASP A 159 -7.80 20.53 2.88
N ILE A 160 -7.15 19.43 2.46
CA ILE A 160 -7.39 18.80 1.16
C ILE A 160 -8.53 17.77 1.34
N PRO A 161 -9.63 17.87 0.56
CA PRO A 161 -10.73 16.92 0.64
C PRO A 161 -10.26 15.49 0.37
N VAL A 162 -10.61 14.58 1.28
CA VAL A 162 -10.31 13.16 1.17
C VAL A 162 -11.57 12.32 1.44
N HIS A 163 -11.91 11.46 0.50
CA HIS A 163 -13.12 10.64 0.52
C HIS A 163 -12.77 9.16 0.55
N GLU A 164 -13.19 8.49 1.61
CA GLU A 164 -13.12 7.04 1.75
C GLU A 164 -14.44 6.43 1.24
N ARG A 165 -14.47 6.01 -0.03
CA ARG A 165 -15.68 5.53 -0.71
C ARG A 165 -15.37 4.46 -1.75
N GLU A 166 -16.39 3.82 -2.28
CA GLU A 166 -16.25 3.03 -3.50
C GLU A 166 -15.88 3.94 -4.68
N ILE A 167 -14.97 3.44 -5.52
CA ILE A 167 -14.50 4.12 -6.73
C ILE A 167 -14.54 3.07 -7.82
N SER A 168 -15.34 3.28 -8.85
CA SER A 168 -15.41 2.33 -9.96
C SER A 168 -14.29 2.60 -10.97
N ILE A 169 -13.85 1.55 -11.67
CA ILE A 169 -12.91 1.68 -12.79
C ILE A 169 -13.49 2.55 -13.91
N HIS A 170 -14.81 2.50 -14.10
CA HIS A 170 -15.51 3.36 -15.08
C HIS A 170 -15.44 4.84 -14.70
N GLU A 171 -15.55 5.15 -13.41
CA GLU A 171 -15.37 6.51 -12.91
C GLU A 171 -13.95 7.04 -13.16
N LEU A 172 -12.91 6.20 -12.95
CA LEU A 172 -11.54 6.58 -13.30
C LEU A 172 -11.38 6.83 -14.81
N ILE A 173 -11.96 5.96 -15.63
CA ILE A 173 -11.92 6.10 -17.10
C ILE A 173 -12.61 7.40 -17.51
N GLU A 174 -13.80 7.68 -17.00
CA GLU A 174 -14.55 8.90 -17.29
C GLU A 174 -13.79 10.15 -16.84
N ALA A 175 -13.26 10.16 -15.61
CA ALA A 175 -12.44 11.26 -15.12
C ALA A 175 -11.22 11.48 -16.00
N ARG A 176 -10.59 10.39 -16.48
CA ARG A 176 -9.43 10.49 -17.36
C ARG A 176 -9.79 10.99 -18.75
N GLU A 177 -10.86 10.49 -19.36
CA GLU A 177 -11.29 10.88 -20.70
C GLU A 177 -11.77 12.34 -20.74
N ASN A 178 -12.39 12.81 -19.67
CA ASN A 178 -12.83 14.19 -19.51
C ASN A 178 -11.73 15.15 -19.02
N GLY A 179 -10.52 14.65 -18.74
CA GLY A 179 -9.39 15.48 -18.28
C GLY A 179 -9.50 15.98 -16.84
N HIS A 180 -10.32 15.33 -16.01
CA HIS A 180 -10.51 15.64 -14.59
C HIS A 180 -9.60 14.82 -13.66
N MET A 181 -8.93 13.78 -14.16
CA MET A 181 -8.00 12.97 -13.39
C MET A 181 -6.63 13.64 -13.32
N ASP A 182 -6.26 14.12 -12.13
CA ASP A 182 -5.00 14.87 -11.91
C ASP A 182 -3.81 13.92 -11.74
N GLU A 183 -3.94 12.92 -10.87
CA GLU A 183 -2.91 11.91 -10.62
C GLU A 183 -3.50 10.65 -9.94
N MET A 184 -2.70 9.59 -9.86
CA MET A 184 -3.01 8.37 -9.12
C MET A 184 -1.73 7.83 -8.49
N PHE A 185 -1.84 7.29 -7.28
CA PHE A 185 -0.69 6.76 -6.56
C PHE A 185 -1.07 5.59 -5.64
N GLY A 186 -0.11 4.69 -5.43
CA GLY A 186 -0.15 3.67 -4.39
C GLY A 186 0.50 4.16 -3.10
N SER A 187 0.04 3.69 -1.94
CA SER A 187 0.70 3.93 -0.65
C SER A 187 0.98 2.63 0.11
N GLY A 188 2.13 2.56 0.77
CA GLY A 188 2.54 1.39 1.54
C GLY A 188 3.93 1.53 2.14
N THR A 189 4.27 0.70 3.13
CA THR A 189 5.53 0.83 3.89
C THR A 189 6.77 0.83 2.99
N ALA A 190 6.80 -0.05 1.99
CA ALA A 190 7.96 -0.26 1.13
C ALA A 190 8.22 0.92 0.17
N ALA A 191 7.20 1.39 -0.53
CA ALA A 191 7.32 2.47 -1.51
C ALA A 191 7.08 3.87 -0.92
N THR A 192 6.49 3.95 0.28
CA THR A 192 5.85 5.13 0.86
C THR A 192 4.72 5.66 -0.02
N ILE A 193 5.06 6.29 -1.15
CA ILE A 193 4.15 6.75 -2.20
C ILE A 193 4.74 6.32 -3.55
N SER A 194 3.94 5.64 -4.37
CA SER A 194 4.30 5.15 -5.70
C SER A 194 3.40 5.78 -6.75
N PRO A 195 3.88 6.72 -7.57
CA PRO A 195 3.07 7.30 -8.65
C PRO A 195 2.66 6.25 -9.68
N ILE A 196 1.44 6.36 -10.20
CA ILE A 196 0.91 5.52 -11.28
C ILE A 196 0.95 6.33 -12.57
N LYS A 197 1.66 5.84 -13.59
CA LYS A 197 1.76 6.50 -14.91
C LYS A 197 0.72 6.03 -15.92
N GLY A 198 0.02 4.95 -15.61
CA GLY A 198 -1.04 4.43 -16.46
C GLY A 198 -1.70 3.19 -15.87
N PHE A 199 -2.90 2.90 -16.35
CA PHE A 199 -3.61 1.68 -16.03
C PHE A 199 -4.21 1.03 -17.28
N GLY A 200 -4.19 -0.30 -17.33
CA GLY A 200 -4.89 -1.10 -18.33
C GLY A 200 -6.23 -1.62 -17.82
N TYR A 201 -7.23 -1.70 -18.70
CA TYR A 201 -8.53 -2.32 -18.43
C TYR A 201 -9.15 -2.78 -19.75
N GLU A 202 -9.64 -4.04 -19.80
CA GLU A 202 -10.33 -4.62 -20.98
C GLU A 202 -9.60 -4.42 -22.33
N GLY A 203 -8.27 -4.56 -22.31
CA GLY A 203 -7.44 -4.43 -23.51
C GLY A 203 -7.17 -2.98 -23.96
N ARG A 204 -7.65 -1.99 -23.20
CA ARG A 204 -7.33 -0.57 -23.39
C ARG A 204 -6.31 -0.10 -22.36
N HIS A 205 -5.51 0.89 -22.77
CA HIS A 205 -4.54 1.56 -21.90
C HIS A 205 -4.93 3.01 -21.68
N TYR A 206 -4.89 3.43 -20.42
CA TYR A 206 -5.21 4.78 -19.98
C TYR A 206 -3.97 5.37 -19.31
N LYS A 207 -3.33 6.34 -19.96
CA LYS A 207 -2.22 7.07 -19.36
C LYS A 207 -2.71 7.90 -18.18
N VAL A 208 -1.94 8.03 -17.12
CA VAL A 208 -2.22 8.94 -16.01
C VAL A 208 -1.16 10.04 -16.01
N THR A 209 -1.59 11.27 -15.80
CA THR A 209 -0.66 12.40 -15.68
C THR A 209 0.23 12.17 -14.46
N LEU A 210 1.54 12.23 -14.65
CA LEU A 210 2.46 12.23 -13.53
C LEU A 210 2.51 13.63 -12.92
N GLY A 211 2.29 13.69 -11.62
CA GLY A 211 2.44 14.92 -10.85
C GLY A 211 3.86 15.49 -10.95
N ASP A 212 3.96 16.82 -10.92
CA ASP A 212 5.22 17.52 -10.73
C ASP A 212 5.59 17.58 -9.23
N ASP A 213 6.65 18.29 -8.88
CA ASP A 213 7.09 18.45 -7.48
C ASP A 213 6.07 19.16 -6.58
N LYS A 214 5.02 19.76 -7.15
CA LYS A 214 3.93 20.44 -6.43
C LYS A 214 2.67 19.58 -6.29
N SER A 215 2.64 18.42 -6.93
CA SER A 215 1.52 17.47 -6.83
C SER A 215 1.30 16.97 -5.39
N ILE A 216 0.09 16.49 -5.12
CA ILE A 216 -0.29 15.97 -3.80
C ILE A 216 0.59 14.75 -3.47
N SER A 217 0.79 13.84 -4.42
CA SER A 217 1.62 12.65 -4.24
C SER A 217 3.09 13.00 -3.95
N ALA A 218 3.67 13.99 -4.64
CA ALA A 218 5.03 14.45 -4.38
C ALA A 218 5.16 15.10 -2.98
N LYS A 219 4.22 15.97 -2.61
CA LYS A 219 4.17 16.59 -1.28
C LYS A 219 4.04 15.55 -0.17
N LEU A 220 3.14 14.59 -0.32
CA LEU A 220 2.95 13.47 0.62
C LEU A 220 4.24 12.67 0.79
N LYS A 221 4.91 12.31 -0.32
CA LYS A 221 6.15 11.54 -0.29
C LYS A 221 7.24 12.29 0.50
N LYS A 222 7.42 13.57 0.21
CA LYS A 222 8.40 14.43 0.88
C LYS A 222 8.13 14.54 2.38
N VAL A 223 6.91 14.91 2.77
CA VAL A 223 6.58 15.11 4.18
C VAL A 223 6.67 13.81 4.97
N LEU A 224 6.19 12.68 4.43
CA LEU A 224 6.32 11.38 5.08
C LEU A 224 7.80 10.98 5.25
N GLN A 225 8.67 11.33 4.31
CA GLN A 225 10.11 11.09 4.42
C GLN A 225 10.74 11.98 5.51
N GLU A 226 10.41 13.26 5.54
CA GLU A 226 10.86 14.20 6.59
C GLU A 226 10.41 13.74 7.98
N ILE A 227 9.18 13.26 8.12
CA ILE A 227 8.67 12.71 9.39
C ILE A 227 9.51 11.50 9.79
N LYS A 228 9.71 10.52 8.90
CA LYS A 228 10.49 9.30 9.21
C LYS A 228 11.93 9.59 9.62
N GLN A 229 12.53 10.65 9.08
CA GLN A 229 13.88 11.10 9.43
C GLN A 229 13.93 11.95 10.71
N GLY A 230 12.78 12.33 11.27
CA GLY A 230 12.69 13.20 12.44
C GLY A 230 12.95 14.68 12.13
N ASN A 231 12.86 15.07 10.86
CA ASN A 231 13.14 16.43 10.36
C ASN A 231 11.87 17.25 10.11
N ALA A 232 10.68 16.64 10.18
CA ALA A 232 9.43 17.33 9.89
C ALA A 232 9.07 18.38 10.95
N THR A 233 8.57 19.51 10.48
CA THR A 233 8.01 20.59 11.31
C THR A 233 6.71 20.15 12.00
N GLU A 234 5.94 19.31 11.33
CA GLU A 234 4.68 18.74 11.82
C GLU A 234 4.97 17.49 12.67
N SER A 235 4.43 17.45 13.90
CA SER A 235 4.59 16.30 14.79
C SER A 235 3.26 15.63 15.05
N PHE A 236 3.16 14.37 14.65
CA PHE A 236 2.00 13.51 14.85
C PHE A 236 2.22 12.45 15.94
N GLY A 237 3.38 12.47 16.61
CA GLY A 237 3.76 11.42 17.57
C GLY A 237 3.98 10.04 16.94
N TRP A 238 4.15 9.96 15.62
CA TRP A 238 4.35 8.69 14.89
C TRP A 238 5.76 8.12 15.02
N VAL A 239 6.74 8.96 15.36
CA VAL A 239 8.16 8.60 15.41
C VAL A 239 8.57 8.42 16.85
N GLU A 240 9.13 7.25 17.14
CA GLU A 240 9.73 6.94 18.43
C GLU A 240 11.24 6.82 18.27
N LYS A 241 11.99 7.60 19.04
CA LYS A 241 13.46 7.49 19.07
C LYS A 241 13.86 6.24 19.84
N LEU A 242 14.80 5.49 19.30
CA LEU A 242 15.48 4.43 20.02
C LEU A 242 16.46 5.09 21.00
N ALA A 243 16.34 4.74 22.29
CA ALA A 243 17.20 5.22 23.37
C ALA A 243 18.53 4.46 23.44
#